data_AF-A0A432FHT8-F1
#
_entry.id   AF-A0A432FHT8-F1
#
_cell.length_a   1.000
_cell.length_b   1.000
_cell.length_c   1.000
_cell.angle_alpha   90.00
_cell.angle_beta   90.00
_cell.angle_gamma   90.00
#
_symmetry.space_group_name_H-M   'P 1'
#
loop_
_entity.id
_entity.type
_entity.pdbx_description
1 polymer ?
#
loop_
_entity_poly.entity_id
_entity_poly.type
_entity_poly.pdbx_seq_one_letter_code
_entity_poly.pdbx_strand_id
1 'polypeptide(L)'
;MGSLSSRWSKPQKPGISERINSVLKPKGALKPHIETAIKKLQIQISKLDTMLSSLNSRDEKIFQRVVTATQQHDTHTANTLSKELAEVRKVRRVLGNARMAIEQIELRLTTFHDLGDTVVTVMPTIGLMKNMKSSLAKFMPGADQELNNMAEMLGGLMTETFHSTDASIGSDAVMDAESEKIMQEASAVAEQQSVDRFPTIPEQASEPSPSRFM
;
A
#
# COMPACT_ATOMS: atom_id res chain seq x y z
N MET A 1 53.56 -59.81 -34.98
CA MET A 1 52.48 -59.00 -35.59
C MET A 1 51.50 -58.63 -34.48
N GLY A 2 51.02 -57.37 -34.48
CA GLY A 2 50.47 -56.59 -33.35
C GLY A 2 49.28 -57.20 -32.58
N SER A 3 48.85 -56.63 -31.45
CA SER A 3 48.90 -55.23 -31.03
C SER A 3 48.97 -55.07 -29.49
N LEU A 4 49.63 -53.99 -29.07
CA LEU A 4 49.51 -53.38 -27.74
C LEU A 4 48.17 -52.62 -27.65
N SER A 5 47.66 -52.48 -26.41
CA SER A 5 46.64 -51.53 -25.92
C SER A 5 45.22 -52.06 -25.65
N SER A 6 45.00 -52.59 -24.44
CA SER A 6 43.68 -52.56 -23.77
C SER A 6 43.78 -52.86 -22.26
N ARG A 7 44.74 -52.23 -21.57
CA ARG A 7 44.44 -51.66 -20.23
C ARG A 7 43.99 -50.23 -20.50
N TRP A 8 43.04 -49.73 -19.71
CA TRP A 8 42.24 -48.51 -19.91
C TRP A 8 41.05 -48.76 -20.85
N SER A 9 39.78 -48.59 -20.49
CA SER A 9 39.13 -47.94 -19.35
C SER A 9 37.74 -48.56 -19.17
N LYS A 10 37.28 -48.71 -17.92
CA LYS A 10 35.91 -49.12 -17.59
C LYS A 10 34.90 -48.11 -18.14
N PRO A 11 33.65 -48.52 -18.46
CA PRO A 11 32.61 -47.61 -18.94
C PRO A 11 32.32 -46.54 -17.89
N GLN A 12 32.58 -45.27 -18.23
CA GLN A 12 32.05 -44.12 -17.49
C GLN A 12 30.53 -44.15 -17.63
N LYS A 13 29.85 -44.61 -16.58
CA LYS A 13 28.44 -44.28 -16.39
C LYS A 13 28.36 -42.75 -16.28
N PRO A 14 27.45 -42.08 -17.02
CA PRO A 14 27.33 -40.63 -16.95
C PRO A 14 27.11 -40.23 -15.50
N GLY A 15 27.98 -39.34 -15.02
CA GLY A 15 28.01 -38.89 -13.64
C GLY A 15 26.74 -38.09 -13.33
N ILE A 16 26.25 -38.28 -12.11
CA ILE A 16 25.13 -37.51 -11.54
C ILE A 16 25.38 -35.99 -11.67
N SER A 17 26.65 -35.57 -11.74
CA SER A 17 27.12 -34.20 -11.99
C SER A 17 26.65 -33.56 -13.30
N GLU A 18 26.29 -34.34 -14.32
CA GLU A 18 25.86 -33.80 -15.63
C GLU A 18 24.36 -33.44 -15.67
N ARG A 19 23.55 -33.96 -14.73
CA ARG A 19 22.14 -33.59 -14.57
C ARG A 19 21.91 -32.39 -13.65
N ILE A 20 22.96 -31.90 -12.98
CA ILE A 20 22.86 -30.77 -12.04
C ILE A 20 23.11 -29.43 -12.75
N ASN A 21 23.79 -29.43 -13.90
CA ASN A 21 24.00 -28.22 -14.70
C ASN A 21 22.79 -27.79 -15.55
N SER A 22 21.72 -28.60 -15.64
CA SER A 22 20.51 -28.24 -16.38
C SER A 22 19.42 -27.55 -15.54
N VAL A 23 19.69 -27.25 -14.25
CA VAL A 23 18.81 -26.46 -13.37
C VAL A 23 19.32 -25.02 -13.20
N LEU A 24 20.46 -24.67 -13.81
CA LEU A 24 20.93 -23.30 -13.95
C LEU A 24 20.40 -22.68 -15.25
N LYS A 25 19.09 -22.46 -15.29
CA LYS A 25 18.51 -21.36 -16.06
C LYS A 25 17.98 -20.36 -15.04
N PRO A 26 18.49 -19.11 -14.99
CA PRO A 26 17.92 -18.11 -14.08
C PRO A 26 16.46 -17.91 -14.49
N LYS A 27 15.53 -18.10 -13.56
CA LYS A 27 14.11 -17.79 -13.74
C LYS A 27 13.96 -16.27 -13.85
N GLY A 28 14.24 -15.71 -15.02
CA GLY A 28 14.12 -14.28 -15.33
C GLY A 28 15.05 -13.37 -14.52
N ALA A 29 15.27 -12.14 -14.99
CA ALA A 29 15.85 -11.11 -14.14
C ALA A 29 14.80 -10.70 -13.08
N LEU A 30 15.24 -10.35 -11.87
CA LEU A 30 14.37 -9.87 -10.78
C LEU A 30 13.60 -8.59 -11.18
N LYS A 31 14.24 -7.75 -12.01
CA LYS A 31 13.74 -6.45 -12.48
C LYS A 31 12.34 -6.49 -13.14
N PRO A 32 12.08 -7.30 -14.20
CA PRO A 32 10.76 -7.38 -14.82
C PRO A 32 9.66 -7.92 -13.88
N HIS A 33 10.01 -8.76 -12.91
CA HIS A 33 9.06 -9.24 -11.91
C HIS A 33 8.66 -8.11 -10.95
N ILE A 34 9.61 -7.29 -10.50
CA ILE A 34 9.34 -6.10 -9.67
C ILE A 34 8.50 -5.07 -10.44
N GLU A 35 8.82 -4.79 -11.70
CA GLU A 35 8.02 -3.86 -12.53
C GLU A 35 6.57 -4.33 -12.70
N THR A 36 6.38 -5.64 -12.90
CA THR A 36 5.05 -6.23 -12.98
C THR A 36 4.31 -6.11 -11.65
N ALA A 37 5.02 -6.26 -10.53
CA ALA A 37 4.47 -6.08 -9.20
C ALA A 37 3.99 -4.66 -8.95
N ILE A 38 4.83 -3.67 -9.23
CA ILE A 38 4.53 -2.25 -9.10
C ILE A 38 3.27 -1.91 -9.91
N LYS A 39 3.21 -2.31 -11.18
CA LYS A 39 2.03 -2.06 -12.04
C LYS A 39 0.74 -2.66 -11.45
N LYS A 40 0.81 -3.88 -10.91
CA LYS A 40 -0.35 -4.52 -10.26
C LYS A 40 -0.79 -3.75 -9.01
N LEU A 41 0.14 -3.31 -8.17
CA LEU A 41 -0.16 -2.51 -6.97
C LEU A 41 -0.83 -1.18 -7.35
N GLN A 42 -0.30 -0.47 -8.35
CA GLN A 42 -0.86 0.78 -8.85
C GLN A 42 -2.31 0.63 -9.35
N ILE A 43 -2.62 -0.47 -10.04
CA ILE A 43 -4.00 -0.78 -10.46
C ILE A 43 -4.92 -0.94 -9.23
N GLN A 44 -4.47 -1.63 -8.18
CA GLN A 44 -5.29 -1.81 -6.98
C GLN A 44 -5.45 -0.51 -6.18
N ILE A 45 -4.42 0.36 -6.13
CA ILE A 45 -4.51 1.70 -5.53
C ILE A 45 -5.60 2.52 -6.25
N SER A 46 -5.57 2.58 -7.58
CA SER A 46 -6.58 3.32 -8.36
C SER A 46 -8.00 2.79 -8.16
N LYS A 47 -8.15 1.46 -8.04
CA LYS A 47 -9.44 0.83 -7.72
C LYS A 47 -9.93 1.22 -6.33
N LEU A 48 -9.05 1.24 -5.33
CA LEU A 48 -9.36 1.70 -3.98
C LEU A 48 -9.73 3.17 -3.93
N ASP A 49 -9.02 4.04 -4.66
CA ASP A 49 -9.35 5.47 -4.75
C ASP A 49 -10.74 5.70 -5.34
N THR A 50 -11.10 4.92 -6.37
CA THR A 50 -12.45 4.97 -6.97
C THR A 50 -13.53 4.56 -5.95
N MET A 51 -13.29 3.48 -5.19
CA MET A 51 -14.22 3.03 -4.14
C MET A 51 -14.34 4.05 -3.01
N LEU A 52 -13.22 4.64 -2.56
CA LEU A 52 -13.20 5.67 -1.53
C LEU A 52 -13.96 6.93 -1.95
N SER A 53 -13.80 7.37 -3.19
CA SER A 53 -14.58 8.48 -3.77
C SER A 53 -16.09 8.19 -3.77
N SER A 54 -16.48 6.97 -4.15
CA SER A 54 -17.88 6.54 -4.09
C SER A 54 -18.44 6.55 -2.66
N LEU A 55 -17.66 6.07 -1.69
CA LEU A 55 -18.05 6.07 -0.27
C LEU A 55 -18.17 7.49 0.29
N ASN A 56 -17.30 8.42 -0.10
CA ASN A 56 -17.41 9.84 0.28
C ASN A 56 -18.71 10.47 -0.27
N SER A 57 -19.03 10.21 -1.54
CA SER A 57 -20.30 10.69 -2.12
C SER A 57 -21.52 10.11 -1.40
N ARG A 58 -21.47 8.84 -0.97
CA ARG A 58 -22.53 8.21 -0.19
C ARG A 58 -22.63 8.77 1.22
N ASP A 59 -21.51 9.01 1.89
CA ASP A 59 -21.46 9.65 3.22
C ASP A 59 -22.21 10.97 3.20
N GLU A 60 -21.84 11.87 2.28
CA GLU A 60 -22.47 13.18 2.14
C GLU A 60 -23.97 13.08 1.89
N LYS A 61 -24.39 12.23 0.93
CA LYS A 61 -25.81 12.04 0.61
C LYS A 61 -26.62 11.51 1.80
N ILE A 62 -26.10 10.55 2.54
CA ILE A 62 -26.81 10.00 3.70
C ILE A 62 -26.84 11.03 4.82
N PHE A 63 -25.73 11.75 5.05
CA PHE A 63 -25.65 12.80 6.05
C PHE A 63 -26.69 13.90 5.82
N GLN A 64 -26.82 14.40 4.59
CA GLN A 64 -27.84 15.39 4.23
C GLN A 64 -29.26 14.87 4.52
N ARG A 65 -29.52 13.59 4.21
CA ARG A 65 -30.83 12.97 4.51
C ARG A 65 -31.09 12.80 6.01
N VAL A 66 -30.05 12.52 6.81
CA VAL A 66 -30.15 12.51 8.28
C VAL A 66 -30.54 13.90 8.78
N VAL A 67 -29.90 14.96 8.27
CA VAL A 67 -30.22 16.35 8.62
C VAL A 67 -31.68 16.67 8.27
N THR A 68 -32.14 16.36 7.06
CA THR A 68 -33.53 16.58 6.64
C THR A 68 -34.53 15.83 7.54
N ALA A 69 -34.30 14.53 7.80
CA ALA A 69 -35.19 13.74 8.68
C ALA A 69 -35.23 14.31 10.10
N THR A 70 -34.08 14.78 10.61
CA THR A 70 -33.99 15.41 11.93
C THR A 70 -34.78 16.71 12.00
N GLN A 71 -34.68 17.57 10.97
CA GLN A 71 -35.44 18.83 10.87
C GLN A 71 -36.95 18.59 10.78
N GLN A 72 -37.37 17.49 10.16
CA GLN A 72 -38.77 17.08 10.05
C GLN A 72 -39.29 16.34 11.30
N HIS A 73 -38.45 16.20 12.34
CA HIS A 73 -38.73 15.39 13.52
C HIS A 73 -39.07 13.91 13.23
N ASP A 74 -38.67 13.40 12.06
CA ASP A 74 -38.74 11.98 11.72
C ASP A 74 -37.58 11.22 12.36
N THR A 75 -37.76 10.96 13.66
CA THR A 75 -36.75 10.28 14.49
C THR A 75 -36.45 8.86 14.03
N HIS A 76 -37.41 8.15 13.43
CA HIS A 76 -37.20 6.79 12.94
C HIS A 76 -36.26 6.80 11.73
N THR A 77 -36.55 7.63 10.73
CA THR A 77 -35.70 7.75 9.54
C THR A 77 -34.32 8.29 9.89
N ALA A 78 -34.23 9.30 10.74
CA ALA A 78 -32.95 9.85 11.19
C ALA A 78 -32.07 8.79 11.87
N ASN A 79 -32.65 7.97 12.75
CA ASN A 79 -31.94 6.89 13.43
C ASN A 79 -31.46 5.80 12.46
N THR A 80 -32.32 5.35 11.54
CA THR A 80 -31.96 4.31 10.57
C THR A 80 -30.85 4.79 9.64
N LEU A 81 -30.98 6.00 9.07
CA LEU A 81 -29.95 6.57 8.18
C LEU A 81 -28.62 6.84 8.91
N SER A 82 -28.65 7.21 10.18
CA SER A 82 -27.43 7.42 10.98
C SER A 82 -26.64 6.13 11.18
N LYS A 83 -27.32 4.98 11.36
CA LYS A 83 -26.66 3.67 11.44
C LYS A 83 -26.01 3.29 10.11
N GLU A 84 -26.69 3.52 8.99
CA GLU A 84 -26.11 3.30 7.65
C GLU A 84 -24.89 4.19 7.40
N LEU A 85 -24.96 5.47 7.79
CA LEU A 85 -23.82 6.39 7.68
C LEU A 85 -22.61 5.90 8.48
N ALA A 86 -22.84 5.38 9.70
CA ALA A 86 -21.79 4.83 10.53
C ALA A 86 -21.11 3.62 9.86
N GLU A 87 -21.87 2.72 9.24
CA GLU A 87 -21.32 1.59 8.50
C GLU A 87 -20.56 2.05 7.23
N VAL A 88 -21.07 3.02 6.47
CA VAL A 88 -20.34 3.61 5.32
C VAL A 88 -18.98 4.16 5.77
N ARG A 89 -18.93 4.89 6.88
CA ARG A 89 -17.67 5.44 7.45
C ARG A 89 -16.71 4.35 7.90
N LYS A 90 -17.23 3.27 8.48
CA LYS A 90 -16.43 2.12 8.88
C LYS A 90 -15.81 1.42 7.68
N VAL A 91 -16.57 1.17 6.62
CA VAL A 91 -16.05 0.60 5.37
C VAL A 91 -14.99 1.52 4.77
N ARG A 92 -15.25 2.83 4.72
CA ARG A 92 -14.29 3.82 4.22
C ARG A 92 -12.96 3.77 4.98
N ARG A 93 -12.99 3.65 6.30
CA ARG A 93 -11.77 3.53 7.12
C ARG A 93 -10.98 2.27 6.78
N VAL A 94 -11.66 1.13 6.64
CA VAL A 94 -11.01 -0.13 6.29
C VAL A 94 -10.36 -0.07 4.90
N LEU A 95 -11.08 0.43 3.89
CA LEU A 95 -10.52 0.58 2.54
C LEU A 95 -9.39 1.62 2.48
N GLY A 96 -9.48 2.69 3.26
CA GLY A 96 -8.44 3.72 3.35
C GLY A 96 -7.13 3.16 3.92
N ASN A 97 -7.21 2.42 5.03
CA ASN A 97 -6.05 1.76 5.62
C ASN A 97 -5.42 0.75 4.65
N ALA A 98 -6.23 -0.01 3.93
CA ALA A 98 -5.74 -0.92 2.90
C ALA A 98 -5.02 -0.17 1.76
N ARG A 99 -5.61 0.92 1.25
CA ARG A 99 -5.01 1.75 0.19
C ARG A 99 -3.63 2.28 0.60
N MET A 100 -3.50 2.79 1.82
CA MET A 100 -2.21 3.24 2.36
C MET A 100 -1.19 2.10 2.43
N ALA A 101 -1.60 0.92 2.88
CA ALA A 101 -0.70 -0.23 2.95
C ALA A 101 -0.22 -0.71 1.57
N ILE A 102 -1.09 -0.73 0.54
CA ILE A 102 -0.67 -1.05 -0.85
C ILE A 102 0.33 -0.01 -1.35
N GLU A 103 0.05 1.28 -1.14
CA GLU A 103 0.94 2.35 -1.56
C GLU A 103 2.30 2.28 -0.87
N GLN A 104 2.34 1.96 0.43
CA GLN A 104 3.60 1.75 1.13
C GLN A 104 4.43 0.60 0.53
N ILE A 105 3.78 -0.49 0.12
CA ILE A 105 4.45 -1.61 -0.56
C ILE A 105 4.95 -1.17 -1.94
N GLU A 106 4.13 -0.44 -2.70
CA GLU A 106 4.49 0.09 -4.03
C GLU A 106 5.72 0.99 -3.95
N LEU A 107 5.73 1.97 -3.04
CA LEU A 107 6.85 2.89 -2.84
C LEU A 107 8.15 2.15 -2.49
N ARG A 108 8.07 1.12 -1.64
CA ARG A 108 9.23 0.28 -1.31
C ARG A 108 9.74 -0.48 -2.54
N LEU A 109 8.86 -1.10 -3.32
CA LEU A 109 9.24 -1.81 -4.55
C LEU A 109 9.84 -0.87 -5.60
N THR A 110 9.30 0.34 -5.77
CA THR A 110 9.83 1.36 -6.68
C THR A 110 11.23 1.80 -6.23
N THR A 111 11.43 2.05 -4.94
CA THR A 111 12.76 2.36 -4.38
C THR A 111 13.76 1.22 -4.66
N PHE A 112 13.34 -0.05 -4.53
CA PHE A 112 14.20 -1.20 -4.85
C PHE A 112 14.48 -1.35 -6.35
N HIS A 113 13.52 -1.00 -7.20
CA HIS A 113 13.68 -1.00 -8.65
C HIS A 113 14.76 -0.02 -9.10
N ASP A 114 14.76 1.18 -8.51
CA ASP A 114 15.65 2.28 -8.90
C ASP A 114 17.10 2.08 -8.40
N LEU A 115 17.30 1.39 -7.27
CA LEU A 115 18.62 1.22 -6.64
C LEU A 115 19.44 0.02 -7.13
N GLY A 116 18.83 -0.91 -7.86
CA GLY A 116 19.56 -1.90 -8.66
C GLY A 116 20.34 -3.02 -7.95
N ASP A 117 20.54 -3.03 -6.63
CA ASP A 117 21.24 -4.13 -5.94
C ASP A 117 20.84 -4.38 -4.46
N THR A 118 20.75 -5.67 -4.10
CA THR A 118 20.73 -6.33 -2.76
C THR A 118 19.57 -6.18 -1.74
N VAL A 119 18.55 -7.03 -1.94
CA VAL A 119 18.16 -8.18 -1.08
C VAL A 119 17.62 -8.05 0.37
N VAL A 120 17.85 -7.04 1.19
CA VAL A 120 17.57 -7.25 2.64
C VAL A 120 16.13 -6.94 3.14
N THR A 121 15.23 -6.36 2.33
CA THR A 121 14.06 -5.65 2.92
C THR A 121 12.68 -5.94 2.30
N VAL A 122 12.46 -7.13 1.72
CA VAL A 122 11.13 -7.55 1.19
C VAL A 122 10.23 -8.18 2.26
N MET A 123 10.78 -8.71 3.36
CA MET A 123 9.96 -9.39 4.39
C MET A 123 8.85 -8.52 5.02
N PRO A 124 9.08 -7.24 5.37
CA PRO A 124 8.03 -6.42 5.97
C PRO A 124 6.82 -6.21 5.04
N THR A 125 7.02 -6.17 3.72
CA THR A 125 5.94 -5.94 2.75
C THR A 125 5.00 -7.14 2.60
N ILE A 126 5.51 -8.37 2.81
CA ILE A 126 4.69 -9.59 2.81
C ILE A 126 3.74 -9.62 4.01
N GLY A 127 4.19 -9.18 5.19
CA GLY A 127 3.37 -9.08 6.40
C GLY A 127 2.20 -8.12 6.24
N LEU A 128 2.48 -6.93 5.68
CA LEU A 128 1.46 -5.93 5.33
C LEU A 128 0.40 -6.51 4.36
N MET A 129 0.81 -7.24 3.33
CA MET A 129 -0.09 -7.86 2.35
C MET A 129 -1.06 -8.89 2.97
N LYS A 130 -0.60 -9.69 3.95
CA LYS A 130 -1.46 -10.68 4.64
C LYS A 130 -2.52 -10.01 5.52
N ASN A 131 -2.16 -8.96 6.23
CA ASN A 131 -3.11 -8.20 7.07
C ASN A 131 -4.19 -7.53 6.21
N MET A 132 -3.80 -7.03 5.05
CA MET A 132 -4.67 -6.45 4.05
C MET A 132 -5.74 -7.41 3.50
N LYS A 133 -5.39 -8.68 3.25
CA LYS A 133 -6.35 -9.71 2.81
C LYS A 133 -7.55 -9.81 3.74
N SER A 134 -7.29 -9.93 5.05
CA SER A 134 -8.36 -10.01 6.05
C SER A 134 -9.27 -8.78 6.09
N SER A 135 -8.70 -7.61 5.77
CA SER A 135 -9.39 -6.31 5.79
C SER A 135 -10.24 -6.09 4.53
N LEU A 136 -9.77 -6.55 3.37
CA LEU A 136 -10.43 -6.30 2.08
C LEU A 136 -11.45 -7.38 1.69
N ALA A 137 -11.25 -8.64 2.09
CA ALA A 137 -12.10 -9.77 1.69
C ALA A 137 -13.60 -9.55 1.94
N LYS A 138 -13.95 -8.81 2.99
CA LYS A 138 -15.34 -8.54 3.39
C LYS A 138 -16.02 -7.44 2.57
N PHE A 139 -15.25 -6.55 1.95
CA PHE A 139 -15.77 -5.31 1.36
C PHE A 139 -15.46 -5.15 -0.13
N MET A 140 -14.55 -5.96 -0.67
CA MET A 140 -14.11 -5.90 -2.04
C MET A 140 -14.16 -7.29 -2.69
N PRO A 141 -15.18 -7.57 -3.52
CA PRO A 141 -15.27 -8.82 -4.27
C PRO A 141 -14.03 -9.05 -5.15
N GLY A 142 -13.49 -10.26 -5.11
CA GLY A 142 -12.28 -10.62 -5.83
C GLY A 142 -10.97 -10.12 -5.21
N ALA A 143 -11.01 -9.39 -4.09
CA ALA A 143 -9.79 -8.94 -3.40
C ALA A 143 -8.94 -10.12 -2.92
N ASP A 144 -9.56 -11.22 -2.48
CA ASP A 144 -8.82 -12.41 -2.03
C ASP A 144 -7.93 -12.98 -3.12
N GLN A 145 -8.44 -13.09 -4.35
CA GLN A 145 -7.68 -13.63 -5.48
C GLN A 145 -6.52 -12.70 -5.84
N GLU A 146 -6.78 -11.40 -5.97
CA GLU A 146 -5.75 -10.43 -6.34
C GLU A 146 -4.67 -10.29 -5.25
N LEU A 147 -5.06 -10.30 -3.97
CA LEU A 147 -4.11 -10.23 -2.85
C LEU A 147 -3.29 -11.52 -2.72
N ASN A 148 -3.87 -12.69 -2.99
CA ASN A 148 -3.11 -13.94 -3.06
C ASN A 148 -2.09 -13.89 -4.20
N ASN A 149 -2.50 -13.46 -5.40
CA ASN A 149 -1.59 -13.30 -6.54
C ASN A 149 -0.43 -12.35 -6.21
N MET A 150 -0.71 -11.25 -5.48
CA MET A 150 0.34 -10.32 -5.06
C MET A 150 1.24 -10.88 -3.96
N ALA A 151 0.69 -11.61 -2.99
CA ALA A 151 1.46 -12.27 -1.95
C ALA A 151 2.38 -13.39 -2.52
N GLU A 152 1.89 -14.17 -3.50
CA GLU A 152 2.68 -15.17 -4.21
C GLU A 152 3.82 -14.54 -5.00
N MET A 153 3.55 -13.44 -5.71
CA MET A 153 4.56 -12.70 -6.45
C MET A 153 5.63 -12.12 -5.52
N LEU A 154 5.26 -11.50 -4.39
CA LEU A 154 6.22 -11.05 -3.39
C LEU A 154 7.00 -12.20 -2.73
N GLY A 155 6.35 -13.35 -2.50
CA GLY A 155 7.00 -14.55 -1.99
C GLY A 155 8.01 -15.15 -2.97
N GLY A 156 7.71 -15.07 -4.28
CA GLY A 156 8.64 -15.41 -5.36
C GLY A 156 9.88 -14.52 -5.35
N LEU A 157 9.67 -13.20 -5.24
CA LEU A 157 10.76 -12.23 -5.08
C LEU A 157 11.61 -12.53 -3.85
N MET A 158 11.00 -12.85 -2.71
CA MET A 158 11.73 -13.23 -1.49
C MET A 158 12.59 -14.48 -1.72
N THR A 159 12.05 -15.52 -2.37
CA THR A 159 12.81 -16.75 -2.62
C THR A 159 14.04 -16.46 -3.47
N GLU A 160 13.89 -15.72 -4.57
CA GLU A 160 15.00 -15.31 -5.46
C GLU A 160 16.06 -14.44 -4.75
N THR A 161 15.60 -13.67 -3.78
CA THR A 161 16.38 -12.73 -2.97
C THR A 161 17.19 -13.43 -1.86
N PHE A 162 16.63 -14.44 -1.19
CA PHE A 162 17.33 -15.17 -0.12
C PHE A 162 18.41 -16.14 -0.63
N HIS A 163 18.40 -16.49 -1.91
CA HIS A 163 19.49 -17.25 -2.51
C HIS A 163 20.80 -16.44 -2.65
N SER A 164 20.79 -15.12 -2.41
CA SER A 164 21.92 -14.23 -2.69
C SER A 164 22.55 -13.51 -1.49
N THR A 165 21.97 -13.50 -0.28
CA THR A 165 22.64 -12.84 0.87
C THR A 165 22.24 -13.37 2.26
N ASP A 166 23.21 -13.44 3.17
CA ASP A 166 23.06 -13.71 4.61
C ASP A 166 22.97 -12.35 5.33
N ALA A 167 21.78 -11.91 5.76
CA ALA A 167 21.61 -10.59 6.38
C ALA A 167 20.59 -10.59 7.53
N SER A 168 21.04 -10.04 8.66
CA SER A 168 20.35 -9.95 9.94
C SER A 168 19.18 -8.96 9.95
N ILE A 169 18.12 -9.34 10.68
CA ILE A 169 16.87 -8.60 10.87
C ILE A 169 17.01 -7.61 12.05
N GLY A 170 16.72 -6.33 11.82
CA GLY A 170 16.71 -5.31 12.88
C GLY A 170 16.37 -3.89 12.43
N SER A 171 15.34 -3.69 11.60
CA SER A 171 15.02 -2.37 11.00
C SER A 171 13.75 -1.68 11.51
N ASP A 172 12.78 -2.38 12.08
CA ASP A 172 11.44 -1.78 12.33
C ASP A 172 11.49 -0.63 13.37
N ALA A 173 12.25 -0.77 14.46
CA ALA A 173 12.28 0.24 15.53
C ALA A 173 12.98 1.57 15.13
N VAL A 174 13.91 1.54 14.16
CA VAL A 174 14.61 2.75 13.68
C VAL A 174 13.70 3.54 12.73
N MET A 175 12.91 2.84 11.90
CA MET A 175 11.99 3.48 10.95
C MET A 175 10.85 4.22 11.65
N ASP A 176 10.36 3.72 12.79
CA ASP A 176 9.25 4.35 13.53
C ASP A 176 9.65 5.71 14.14
N ALA A 177 10.84 5.81 14.74
CA ALA A 177 11.33 7.06 15.34
C ALA A 177 11.63 8.14 14.28
N GLU A 178 12.17 7.75 13.13
CA GLU A 178 12.39 8.66 12.00
C GLU A 178 11.06 9.13 11.39
N SER A 179 10.07 8.22 11.30
CA SER A 179 8.72 8.57 10.82
C SER A 179 8.05 9.62 11.71
N GLU A 180 8.18 9.51 13.04
CA GLU A 180 7.62 10.49 13.97
C GLU A 180 8.24 11.88 13.81
N LYS A 181 9.56 11.95 13.61
CA LYS A 181 10.25 13.23 13.34
C LYS A 181 9.81 13.86 12.02
N ILE A 182 9.65 13.08 10.95
CA ILE A 182 9.15 13.55 9.66
C ILE A 182 7.70 14.06 9.80
N MET A 183 6.85 13.39 10.58
CA MET A 183 5.49 13.85 10.85
C MET A 183 5.48 15.21 11.56
N GLN A 184 6.37 15.42 12.54
CA GLN A 184 6.51 16.72 13.22
C GLN A 184 6.91 17.83 12.25
N GLU A 185 7.86 17.56 11.35
CA GLU A 185 8.28 18.51 10.31
C GLU A 185 7.13 18.82 9.32
N ALA A 186 6.43 17.79 8.83
CA ALA A 186 5.31 17.96 7.92
C ALA A 186 4.15 18.75 8.55
N SER A 187 3.85 18.51 9.83
CA SER A 187 2.88 19.28 10.60
C SER A 187 3.29 20.75 10.70
N ALA A 188 4.54 21.05 11.03
CA ALA A 188 5.04 22.42 11.10
C ALA A 188 4.92 23.17 9.76
N VAL A 189 5.23 22.49 8.64
CA VAL A 189 5.06 23.06 7.29
C VAL A 189 3.58 23.28 6.95
N ALA A 190 2.69 22.34 7.30
CA ALA A 190 1.25 22.46 7.05
C ALA A 190 0.63 23.62 7.84
N GLU A 191 1.03 23.81 9.10
CA GLU A 191 0.61 24.93 9.93
C GLU A 191 1.04 26.26 9.33
N GLN A 192 2.30 26.38 8.88
CA GLN A 192 2.81 27.58 8.23
C GLN A 192 2.02 27.94 6.96
N GLN A 193 1.66 26.95 6.13
CA GLN A 193 0.83 27.17 4.93
C GLN A 193 -0.63 27.52 5.25
N SER A 194 -1.14 27.16 6.42
CA SER A 194 -2.51 27.49 6.83
C SER A 194 -2.63 28.95 7.29
N VAL A 195 -1.57 29.49 7.91
CA VAL A 195 -1.49 30.89 8.35
C VAL A 195 -1.57 31.85 7.15
N ASP A 196 -0.95 31.50 6.02
CA ASP A 196 -0.97 32.31 4.79
C ASP A 196 -2.32 32.29 4.03
N ARG A 197 -3.26 31.41 4.40
CA ARG A 197 -4.57 31.28 3.73
C ARG A 197 -5.74 31.88 4.51
N PHE A 198 -5.51 32.48 5.67
CA PHE A 198 -6.57 33.23 6.34
C PHE A 198 -6.83 34.55 5.60
N PRO A 199 -8.06 34.81 5.13
CA PRO A 199 -8.41 36.14 4.64
C PRO A 199 -8.27 37.13 5.80
N THR A 200 -7.49 38.19 5.61
CA THR A 200 -7.54 39.35 6.50
C THR A 200 -8.98 39.83 6.51
N ILE A 201 -9.63 39.78 7.68
CA ILE A 201 -10.96 40.36 7.86
C ILE A 201 -10.81 41.84 7.49
N PRO A 202 -11.57 42.37 6.52
CA PRO A 202 -11.56 43.81 6.27
C PRO A 202 -11.95 44.49 7.57
N GLU A 203 -11.06 45.33 8.11
CA GLU A 203 -11.38 46.26 9.18
C GLU A 203 -12.65 47.00 8.73
N GLN A 204 -13.78 46.68 9.35
CA GLN A 204 -14.99 47.44 9.11
C GLN A 204 -14.67 48.87 9.48
N ALA A 205 -14.69 49.74 8.48
CA ALA A 205 -14.68 51.17 8.66
C ALA A 205 -15.71 51.50 9.74
N SER A 206 -15.21 51.89 10.90
CA SER A 206 -15.97 52.51 11.96
C SER A 206 -16.56 53.80 11.39
N GLU A 207 -17.79 53.74 10.89
CA GLU A 207 -18.56 54.95 10.64
C GLU A 207 -19.01 55.52 11.99
N PRO A 208 -18.60 56.75 12.36
CA PRO A 208 -19.13 57.40 13.54
C PRO A 208 -20.57 57.84 13.24
N SER A 209 -21.54 57.18 13.88
CA SER A 209 -22.94 57.63 13.90
C SER A 209 -23.01 59.02 14.53
N PRO A 210 -23.53 60.07 13.86
CA PRO A 210 -23.72 61.35 14.50
C PRO A 210 -24.92 61.23 15.44
N SER A 211 -24.64 61.27 16.73
CA SER A 211 -25.66 61.34 17.77
C SER A 211 -26.45 62.63 17.62
N ARG A 212 -27.71 62.50 17.23
CA ARG A 212 -28.71 63.55 17.19
C ARG A 212 -29.21 63.81 18.61
N PHE A 213 -28.69 64.84 19.27
CA PHE A 213 -29.39 65.52 20.37
C PHE A 213 -29.05 67.02 20.38
N MET A 214 -30.14 67.80 20.47
CA MET A 214 -30.31 69.27 20.48
C MET A 214 -30.29 69.98 19.13
#